data_AF-A0A1G5W1J3-F1
#
_entry.id   AF-A0A1G5W1J3-F1
#
_cell.length_a   1.000
_cell.length_b   1.000
_cell.length_c   1.000
_cell.angle_alpha   90.00
_cell.angle_beta   90.00
_cell.angle_gamma   90.00
#
_symmetry.space_group_name_H-M   'P 1'
#
loop_
_entity.id
_entity.type
_entity.pdbx_description
1 polymer ?
#
loop_
_entity_poly.entity_id
_entity_poly.type
_entity_poly.pdbx_seq_one_letter_code
_entity_poly.pdbx_strand_id
1 'polypeptide(L)'
;MPYQNIGWIFKILGKQNEANQWFDKSLDISKNPVTYELKAISVIELGKKSEALKLLGNISLQDSAESILRVAGSILFYSGDYYPAFKVWNISIRRNIKVGFDKYYSTPINYAYLLKKKGDSLRADSLLNAAVQVKIEAMSLGSEDYYLPLI
;
A
#
# COMPACT_ATOMS: atom_id res chain seq x y z
N MET A 1 -10.70 -0.97 -14.35
CA MET A 1 -10.01 0.32 -14.16
C MET A 1 -10.95 1.52 -14.07
N PRO A 2 -11.95 1.73 -14.96
CA PRO A 2 -12.79 2.95 -14.89
C PRO A 2 -13.46 3.19 -13.53
N TYR A 3 -14.11 2.18 -12.95
CA TYR A 3 -14.75 2.31 -11.63
C TYR A 3 -13.76 2.52 -10.49
N GLN A 4 -12.58 1.89 -10.52
CA GLN A 4 -11.52 2.10 -9.54
C GLN A 4 -11.05 3.56 -9.56
N ASN A 5 -10.81 4.12 -10.75
CA ASN A 5 -10.36 5.51 -10.91
C ASN A 5 -11.42 6.49 -10.41
N ILE A 6 -12.70 6.24 -10.72
CA ILE A 6 -13.81 7.06 -10.21
C ILE A 6 -13.84 7.02 -8.68
N GLY A 7 -13.71 5.82 -8.08
CA GLY A 7 -13.63 5.69 -6.62
C GLY A 7 -12.46 6.47 -6.02
N TRP A 8 -11.30 6.45 -6.67
CA TRP A 8 -10.14 7.24 -6.22
C TRP A 8 -10.41 8.75 -6.32
N ILE A 9 -11.03 9.23 -7.40
CA ILE A 9 -11.41 10.65 -7.53
C ILE A 9 -12.32 11.06 -6.37
N PHE A 10 -13.37 10.29 -6.06
CA PHE A 10 -14.24 10.59 -4.93
C PHE A 10 -13.51 10.56 -3.58
N LYS A 11 -12.55 9.64 -3.40
CA LYS A 11 -11.69 9.60 -2.21
C LYS A 11 -10.88 10.90 -2.06
N ILE A 12 -10.24 11.37 -3.14
CA ILE A 12 -9.45 12.62 -3.13
C ILE A 12 -10.35 13.82 -2.78
N LEU A 13 -11.60 13.82 -3.26
CA LEU A 13 -12.60 14.85 -2.95
C LEU A 13 -13.18 14.74 -1.52
N GLY A 14 -12.69 13.82 -0.68
CA GLY A 14 -13.20 13.59 0.68
C GLY A 14 -14.56 12.90 0.74
N LYS A 15 -15.09 12.44 -0.40
CA LYS A 15 -16.40 11.77 -0.55
C LYS A 15 -16.25 10.26 -0.38
N GLN A 16 -15.94 9.86 0.85
CA GLN A 16 -15.53 8.48 1.15
C GLN A 16 -16.65 7.45 0.96
N ASN A 17 -17.92 7.81 1.20
CA ASN A 17 -19.03 6.89 1.01
C ASN A 17 -19.22 6.58 -0.48
N GLU A 18 -19.17 7.60 -1.34
CA GLU A 18 -19.23 7.46 -2.79
C GLU A 18 -18.01 6.70 -3.33
N ALA A 19 -16.82 7.00 -2.81
CA ALA A 19 -15.60 6.27 -3.15
C ALA A 19 -15.77 4.76 -2.92
N ASN A 20 -16.28 4.37 -1.75
CA ASN A 20 -16.52 2.98 -1.40
C ASN A 20 -17.54 2.30 -2.32
N GLN A 21 -18.62 2.99 -2.70
CA GLN A 21 -19.59 2.44 -3.68
C GLN A 21 -18.95 2.14 -5.03
N TRP A 22 -18.03 3.00 -5.50
CA TRP A 22 -17.32 2.79 -6.75
C TRP A 22 -16.25 1.69 -6.65
N PHE A 23 -15.58 1.60 -5.50
CA PHE A 23 -14.68 0.47 -5.25
C PHE A 23 -15.43 -0.85 -5.21
N ASP A 24 -16.62 -0.90 -4.63
CA ASP A 24 -17.49 -2.09 -4.65
C ASP A 24 -17.86 -2.50 -6.07
N LYS A 25 -18.35 -1.56 -6.89
CA LYS A 25 -18.60 -1.83 -8.31
C LYS A 25 -17.37 -2.34 -9.05
N SER A 26 -16.18 -1.82 -8.73
CA SER A 26 -14.94 -2.32 -9.32
C SER A 26 -14.62 -3.74 -8.84
N LEU A 27 -14.87 -4.05 -7.56
CA LEU A 27 -14.62 -5.36 -6.96
C LEU A 27 -15.66 -6.41 -7.37
N ASP A 28 -16.86 -6.00 -7.79
CA ASP A 28 -17.85 -6.92 -8.37
C ASP A 28 -17.40 -7.46 -9.73
N ILE A 29 -16.65 -6.66 -10.48
CA ILE A 29 -16.10 -7.05 -11.78
C ILE A 29 -14.82 -7.86 -11.64
N SER A 30 -13.91 -7.44 -10.74
CA SER A 30 -12.63 -8.12 -10.55
C SER A 30 -12.13 -7.93 -9.13
N LYS A 31 -11.72 -9.03 -8.49
CA LYS A 31 -11.13 -9.03 -7.13
C LYS A 31 -9.68 -8.52 -7.16
N ASN A 32 -9.50 -7.28 -7.60
CA ASN A 32 -8.19 -6.66 -7.75
C ASN A 32 -7.61 -6.25 -6.37
N PRO A 33 -6.41 -6.70 -6.00
CA PRO A 33 -5.75 -6.35 -4.73
C PRO A 33 -5.60 -4.84 -4.52
N VAL A 34 -5.27 -4.07 -5.55
CA VAL A 34 -5.11 -2.62 -5.44
C VAL A 34 -6.44 -1.95 -5.13
N THR A 35 -7.55 -2.44 -5.68
CA THR A 35 -8.87 -1.91 -5.32
C THR A 35 -9.22 -2.21 -3.86
N TYR A 36 -8.86 -3.40 -3.35
CA TYR A 36 -9.02 -3.69 -1.92
C TYR A 36 -8.17 -2.76 -1.03
N GLU A 37 -6.94 -2.43 -1.44
CA GLU A 37 -6.10 -1.46 -0.73
C GLU A 37 -6.77 -0.08 -0.66
N LEU A 38 -7.22 0.45 -1.80
CA LEU A 38 -7.87 1.75 -1.88
C LEU A 38 -9.16 1.80 -1.05
N LYS A 39 -9.98 0.76 -1.12
CA LYS A 39 -11.20 0.63 -0.31
C LYS A 39 -10.87 0.57 1.18
N ALA A 40 -9.90 -0.24 1.57
CA ALA A 40 -9.48 -0.37 2.97
C ALA A 40 -9.00 0.98 3.54
N ILE A 41 -8.19 1.72 2.79
CA ILE A 41 -7.72 3.06 3.21
C ILE A 41 -8.92 4.02 3.37
N SER A 42 -9.85 4.04 2.42
CA SER A 42 -11.07 4.87 2.52
C SER A 42 -11.91 4.54 3.77
N VAL A 43 -12.07 3.25 4.08
CA VAL A 43 -12.79 2.77 5.27
C VAL A 43 -12.04 3.10 6.57
N ILE A 44 -10.70 3.05 6.57
CA ILE A 44 -9.86 3.46 7.71
C ILE A 44 -9.98 4.97 7.97
N GLU A 45 -10.01 5.79 6.92
CA GLU A 45 -10.21 7.25 7.01
C GLU A 45 -11.58 7.60 7.63
N LEU A 46 -12.58 6.72 7.51
CA LEU A 46 -13.87 6.79 8.20
C LEU A 46 -13.84 6.26 9.65
N GLY A 47 -12.67 5.87 10.17
CA GLY A 47 -12.51 5.30 11.50
C GLY A 47 -12.87 3.81 11.62
N LYS A 48 -13.26 3.15 10.52
CA LYS A 48 -13.81 1.78 10.52
C LYS A 48 -12.73 0.71 10.32
N LYS A 49 -11.68 0.74 11.16
CA LYS A 49 -10.51 -0.16 11.04
C LYS A 49 -10.86 -1.66 10.99
N SER A 50 -11.84 -2.11 11.78
CA SER A 50 -12.27 -3.53 11.78
C SER A 50 -12.85 -3.96 10.44
N GLU A 51 -13.58 -3.10 9.75
CA GLU A 51 -14.13 -3.39 8.42
C GLU A 51 -13.03 -3.48 7.37
N ALA A 52 -12.03 -2.59 7.43
CA ALA A 52 -10.86 -2.66 6.56
C ALA A 52 -10.09 -3.98 6.73
N LEU A 53 -9.92 -4.47 7.96
CA LEU A 53 -9.29 -5.76 8.23
C LEU A 53 -10.08 -6.94 7.65
N LYS A 54 -11.42 -6.89 7.65
CA LYS A 54 -12.25 -7.94 7.02
C LYS A 54 -11.98 -8.08 5.52
N LEU A 55 -11.55 -7.00 4.84
CA LEU A 55 -11.22 -7.06 3.41
C LEU A 55 -10.06 -8.01 3.11
N LEU A 56 -9.15 -8.25 4.06
CA LEU A 56 -8.06 -9.22 3.91
C LEU A 56 -8.57 -10.64 3.65
N GLY A 57 -9.75 -11.01 4.15
CA GLY A 57 -10.36 -12.31 3.88
C GLY A 57 -10.69 -12.54 2.41
N ASN A 58 -10.75 -11.48 1.60
CA ASN A 58 -10.95 -11.58 0.15
C ASN A 58 -9.63 -11.60 -0.65
N ILE A 59 -8.49 -11.62 0.04
CA ILE A 59 -7.16 -11.63 -0.57
C ILE A 59 -6.53 -12.98 -0.26
N SER A 60 -6.26 -13.78 -1.29
CA SER A 60 -5.50 -15.04 -1.08
C SER A 60 -4.06 -14.70 -0.72
N LEU A 61 -3.61 -15.13 0.46
CA LEU A 61 -2.23 -14.95 0.97
C LEU A 61 -1.34 -16.19 0.74
N GLN A 62 -1.91 -17.30 0.30
CA GLN A 62 -1.16 -18.53 0.01
C GLN A 62 -0.51 -18.41 -1.39
N ASP A 63 0.81 -18.55 -1.45
CA ASP A 63 1.64 -18.41 -2.67
C ASP A 63 1.46 -17.10 -3.44
N SER A 64 1.13 -16.04 -2.72
CA SER A 64 0.77 -14.77 -3.34
C SER A 64 1.95 -14.04 -3.94
N ALA A 65 1.69 -13.40 -5.07
CA ALA A 65 2.59 -12.44 -5.69
C ALA A 65 3.00 -11.35 -4.69
N GLU A 66 4.19 -10.78 -4.90
CA GLU A 66 4.74 -9.70 -4.07
C GLU A 66 3.75 -8.53 -3.92
N SER A 67 3.07 -8.17 -5.01
CA SER A 67 2.04 -7.12 -5.02
C SER A 67 0.86 -7.39 -4.08
N ILE A 68 0.49 -8.65 -3.87
CA ILE A 68 -0.58 -9.04 -2.95
C ILE A 68 -0.12 -8.93 -1.49
N LEU A 69 1.11 -9.39 -1.20
CA LEU A 69 1.69 -9.26 0.14
C LEU A 69 1.89 -7.79 0.51
N ARG A 70 2.30 -6.96 -0.46
CA ARG A 70 2.37 -5.51 -0.32
C ARG A 70 1.05 -4.92 0.14
N VAL A 71 -0.03 -5.19 -0.60
CA VAL A 71 -1.40 -4.73 -0.30
C VAL A 71 -1.83 -5.17 1.10
N ALA A 72 -1.67 -6.45 1.42
CA ALA A 72 -2.09 -6.99 2.72
C ALA A 72 -1.34 -6.31 3.87
N GLY A 73 -0.03 -6.10 3.72
CA GLY A 73 0.78 -5.38 4.69
C GLY A 73 0.34 -3.91 4.85
N SER A 74 -0.01 -3.21 3.76
CA SER A 74 -0.57 -1.85 3.83
C SER A 74 -1.85 -1.79 4.65
N ILE A 75 -2.82 -2.68 4.36
CA ILE A 75 -4.11 -2.72 5.07
C ILE A 75 -3.89 -2.94 6.56
N LEU A 76 -3.04 -3.90 6.93
CA LEU A 76 -2.67 -4.18 8.32
C LEU A 76 -2.02 -2.96 8.99
N PHE A 77 -1.05 -2.35 8.31
CA PHE A 77 -0.31 -1.20 8.84
C PHE A 77 -1.21 0.00 9.10
N TYR A 78 -2.00 0.43 8.11
CA TYR A 78 -2.88 1.59 8.27
C TYR A 78 -4.06 1.31 9.23
N SER A 79 -4.44 0.05 9.41
CA SER A 79 -5.39 -0.36 10.45
C SER A 79 -4.77 -0.32 11.87
N GLY A 80 -3.44 -0.18 11.99
CA GLY A 80 -2.71 -0.16 13.26
C GLY A 80 -2.25 -1.53 13.75
N ASP A 81 -2.42 -2.59 12.95
CA ASP A 81 -2.03 -3.96 13.30
C ASP A 81 -0.57 -4.23 12.87
N TYR A 82 0.35 -3.59 13.60
CA TYR A 82 1.75 -3.46 13.20
C TYR A 82 2.53 -4.78 13.22
N TYR A 83 2.19 -5.71 14.12
CA TYR A 83 2.93 -6.96 14.22
C TYR A 83 2.66 -7.90 13.03
N PRO A 84 1.41 -8.14 12.61
CA PRO A 84 1.10 -8.81 11.35
C PRO A 84 1.63 -8.07 10.12
N ALA A 85 1.50 -6.73 10.08
CA ALA A 85 2.05 -5.92 8.98
C ALA A 85 3.56 -6.17 8.80
N PHE A 86 4.31 -6.17 9.90
CA PHE A 86 5.74 -6.46 9.92
C PHE A 86 6.05 -7.85 9.34
N LYS A 87 5.31 -8.90 9.74
CA LYS A 87 5.54 -10.25 9.24
C LYS A 87 5.36 -10.34 7.73
N VAL A 88 4.27 -9.78 7.21
CA VAL A 88 3.93 -9.82 5.79
C VAL A 88 4.96 -9.06 4.96
N TRP A 89 5.33 -7.84 5.36
CA TRP A 89 6.35 -7.08 4.63
C TRP A 89 7.75 -7.67 4.72
N ASN A 90 8.12 -8.30 5.83
CA ASN A 90 9.40 -9.01 5.91
C ASN A 90 9.47 -10.16 4.86
N ILE A 91 8.34 -10.77 4.49
CA ILE A 91 8.28 -11.73 3.39
C ILE A 91 8.35 -11.01 2.03
N SER A 92 7.52 -9.97 1.82
CA SER A 92 7.47 -9.20 0.56
C SER A 92 8.84 -8.60 0.19
N ILE A 93 9.49 -7.92 1.14
CA ILE A 93 10.74 -7.18 0.92
C ILE A 93 11.92 -8.11 0.73
N ARG A 94 11.98 -9.27 1.41
CA ARG A 94 13.03 -10.27 1.15
C ARG A 94 12.99 -10.80 -0.28
N ARG A 95 11.80 -10.87 -0.88
CA ARG A 95 11.63 -11.24 -2.30
C ARG A 95 11.98 -10.06 -3.22
N ASN A 96 11.55 -8.85 -2.86
CA ASN A 96 11.68 -7.65 -3.70
C ASN A 96 13.11 -7.05 -3.74
N ILE A 97 13.91 -7.22 -2.67
CA ILE A 97 15.33 -6.78 -2.64
C ILE A 97 16.14 -7.32 -3.83
N LYS A 98 15.77 -8.48 -4.39
CA LYS A 98 16.48 -9.07 -5.54
C LYS A 98 16.15 -8.41 -6.89
N VAL A 99 14.97 -7.79 -7.02
CA VAL A 99 14.46 -7.24 -8.29
C VAL A 99 14.41 -5.71 -8.30
N GLY A 100 14.68 -5.06 -7.16
CA GLY A 100 14.64 -3.61 -7.00
C GLY A 100 13.24 -3.12 -6.64
N PHE A 101 13.17 -2.09 -5.78
CA PHE A 101 11.87 -1.53 -5.39
C PHE A 101 11.18 -0.86 -6.58
N ASP A 102 9.86 -0.99 -6.66
CA ASP A 102 9.07 -0.10 -7.52
C ASP A 102 9.15 1.33 -6.97
N LYS A 103 9.48 2.27 -7.85
CA LYS A 103 9.65 3.70 -7.53
C LYS A 103 8.43 4.33 -6.85
N TYR A 104 7.23 3.78 -7.04
CA TYR A 104 5.98 4.29 -6.46
C TYR A 104 5.61 3.65 -5.13
N TYR A 105 6.31 2.61 -4.67
CA TYR A 105 5.93 1.92 -3.44
C TYR A 105 6.35 2.67 -2.18
N SER A 106 5.42 2.84 -1.25
CA SER A 106 5.66 3.33 0.12
C SER A 106 6.05 2.23 1.10
N THR A 107 5.96 0.96 0.67
CA THR A 107 6.27 -0.24 1.47
C THR A 107 7.63 -0.18 2.17
N PRO A 108 8.75 0.22 1.50
CA PRO A 108 10.04 0.28 2.17
C PRO A 108 10.05 1.30 3.30
N ILE A 109 9.33 2.41 3.14
CA ILE A 109 9.22 3.50 4.12
C ILE A 109 8.43 3.01 5.35
N ASN A 110 7.24 2.44 5.13
CA ASN A 110 6.40 1.95 6.22
C ASN A 110 7.04 0.78 6.97
N TYR A 111 7.74 -0.12 6.27
CA TYR A 111 8.47 -1.21 6.91
C TYR A 111 9.70 -0.71 7.68
N ALA A 112 10.45 0.27 7.15
CA ALA A 112 11.54 0.91 7.87
C ALA A 112 11.06 1.59 9.16
N TYR A 113 9.89 2.23 9.14
CA TYR A 113 9.27 2.78 10.34
C TYR A 113 9.06 1.69 11.42
N LEU A 114 8.52 0.52 11.03
CA LEU A 114 8.33 -0.61 11.96
C LEU A 114 9.67 -1.17 12.48
N LEU A 115 10.70 -1.23 11.63
CA LEU A 115 12.04 -1.65 12.04
C LEU A 115 12.65 -0.70 13.07
N LYS A 116 12.55 0.61 12.87
CA LYS A 116 13.00 1.62 13.85
C LYS A 116 12.28 1.48 15.18
N LYS A 117 10.96 1.26 15.16
CA LYS A 117 10.17 0.99 16.37
C LYS A 117 10.62 -0.27 17.12
N LYS A 118 11.21 -1.25 16.43
CA LYS A 118 11.78 -2.46 17.01
C LYS A 118 13.26 -2.34 17.38
N GLY A 119 13.89 -1.18 17.14
CA GLY A 119 15.32 -0.95 17.39
C GLY A 119 16.26 -1.43 16.27
N ASP A 120 15.75 -1.90 15.14
CA ASP A 120 16.54 -2.37 13.99
C ASP A 120 16.84 -1.20 13.02
N SER A 121 17.53 -0.17 13.53
CA SER A 121 17.80 1.06 12.79
C SER A 121 18.69 0.83 11.57
N LEU A 122 19.65 -0.10 11.65
CA LEU A 122 20.57 -0.40 10.55
C LEU A 122 19.83 -0.91 9.32
N ARG A 123 18.92 -1.88 9.48
CA ARG A 123 18.12 -2.38 8.35
C ARG A 123 17.14 -1.33 7.86
N ALA A 124 16.57 -0.53 8.76
CA ALA A 124 15.68 0.56 8.38
C ALA A 124 16.40 1.58 7.48
N ASP A 125 17.59 2.03 7.87
CA ASP A 125 18.35 3.02 7.12
C ASP A 125 18.83 2.47 5.76
N SER A 126 19.27 1.21 5.72
CA SER A 126 19.61 0.53 4.47
C SER A 126 18.43 0.50 3.48
N LEU A 127 17.23 0.18 3.95
CA LEU A 127 16.03 0.16 3.11
C LEU A 127 15.64 1.55 2.62
N LEU A 128 15.72 2.56 3.48
CA LEU A 128 15.40 3.94 3.12
C LEU A 128 16.38 4.48 2.08
N ASN A 129 17.68 4.23 2.25
CA ASN A 129 18.70 4.63 1.28
C ASN A 129 18.46 3.99 -0.09
N ALA A 130 18.16 2.69 -0.13
CA ALA A 130 17.82 2.01 -1.38
C ALA A 130 16.54 2.59 -2.03
N ALA A 131 15.50 2.87 -1.24
CA ALA A 131 14.27 3.48 -1.75
C ALA A 131 14.49 4.90 -2.30
N VAL A 132 15.36 5.70 -1.67
CA VAL A 132 15.75 7.02 -2.15
C VAL A 132 16.50 6.93 -3.47
N GLN A 133 17.47 6.01 -3.59
CA GLN A 133 18.24 5.81 -4.83
C GLN A 133 17.33 5.46 -6.01
N VAL A 134 16.40 4.52 -5.83
CA VAL A 134 15.42 4.14 -6.86
C VAL A 134 14.59 5.36 -7.33
N LYS A 135 14.15 6.20 -6.39
CA LYS A 135 13.36 7.40 -6.72
C LYS A 135 14.19 8.45 -7.45
N ILE A 136 15.44 8.68 -7.03
CA ILE A 136 16.37 9.60 -7.70
C ILE A 136 16.64 9.13 -9.12
N GLU A 137 16.94 7.84 -9.32
CA GLU A 137 17.18 7.26 -10.64
C GLU A 137 15.93 7.43 -11.53
N ALA A 138 14.76 7.10 -11.01
CA ALA A 138 13.51 7.27 -11.73
C ALA A 138 13.27 8.73 -12.18
N MET A 139 13.50 9.71 -11.30
CA MET A 139 13.37 11.13 -11.64
C MET A 139 14.39 11.55 -12.70
N SER A 140 15.63 11.07 -12.60
CA SER A 140 16.68 11.36 -13.60
C SER A 140 16.34 10.82 -14.99
N LEU A 141 15.54 9.76 -15.05
CA LEU A 141 15.02 9.14 -16.28
C LEU A 141 13.70 9.76 -16.76
N GLY A 142 13.28 10.90 -16.17
CA GLY A 142 12.07 11.63 -16.59
C GLY A 142 10.76 11.07 -16.01
N SER A 143 10.83 10.25 -14.96
CA SER A 143 9.60 9.87 -14.23
C SER A 143 9.08 11.06 -13.43
N GLU A 144 7.79 11.34 -13.54
CA GLU A 144 7.12 12.37 -12.73
C GLU A 144 7.15 12.00 -11.24
N ASP A 145 7.38 13.01 -10.40
CA ASP A 145 7.12 12.91 -8.97
C ASP A 145 5.60 12.96 -8.76
N TYR A 146 4.99 11.80 -8.49
CA TYR A 146 3.56 11.67 -8.22
C TYR A 146 3.22 12.19 -6.81
N TYR A 147 3.51 13.46 -6.56
CA TYR A 147 2.95 14.29 -5.50
C TYR A 147 2.81 15.71 -6.06
N LEU A 148 1.94 15.89 -7.06
CA LEU A 148 1.44 17.21 -7.38
C LEU A 148 0.49 17.64 -6.26
N PRO A 149 0.84 18.62 -5.41
CA PRO A 149 -0.20 19.42 -4.81
C PRO A 149 -0.87 20.16 -5.98
N LEU A 150 -2.11 19.78 -6.31
CA LEU A 150 -2.97 20.64 -7.13
C LEU A 150 -3.25 21.88 -6.28
N ILE A 151 -2.39 22.89 -6.40
CA ILE A 151 -2.64 24.26 -5.96
C ILE A 151 -2.62 25.12 -7.20
#